data_AF-A0A4Y7K9U6-F1
#
_entry.id   AF-A0A4Y7K9U6-F1
#
_cell.length_a   1.000
_cell.length_b   1.000
_cell.length_c   1.000
_cell.angle_alpha   90.00
_cell.angle_beta   90.00
_cell.angle_gamma   90.00
#
_symmetry.space_group_name_H-M   'P 1'
#
loop_
_entity.id
_entity.type
_entity.pdbx_description
1 polymer ?
#
loop_
_entity_poly.entity_id
_entity_poly.type
_entity_poly.pdbx_seq_one_letter_code
_entity_poly.pdbx_strand_id
1 'polypeptide(L)'
;MEADFPSLIITEWDERRDTIEYQNPELDEPAEEQIKLLDQACELIRGSILEQKKLNDDGNRGWLRSQLFDLVREDDRYKNVINEKKTKIDYIRQAGVGRLRAILSREEGDDNKCLSERELNNRVCSLHFWTRCGKNTLIEEKHLLKKIKQLEETRQEIIVSDALKQKRFNDLMKWVDCPTYS
;
A
#
# COMPACT_ATOMS: atom_id res chain seq x y z
N MET A 1 -81.82 -36.11 -29.09
CA MET A 1 -81.67 -36.52 -30.49
C MET A 1 -80.29 -36.11 -30.90
N GLU A 2 -79.37 -37.06 -30.87
CA GLU A 2 -77.97 -36.90 -31.23
C GLU A 2 -77.89 -37.09 -32.74
N ALA A 3 -77.55 -36.04 -33.49
CA ALA A 3 -77.50 -36.08 -34.94
C ALA A 3 -76.13 -36.60 -35.36
N ASP A 4 -76.13 -37.82 -35.85
CA ASP A 4 -74.99 -38.55 -36.40
C ASP A 4 -74.59 -37.91 -37.74
N PHE A 5 -73.40 -37.31 -37.82
CA PHE A 5 -72.88 -36.75 -39.07
C PHE A 5 -72.03 -37.80 -39.80
N PRO A 6 -72.25 -38.07 -41.11
CA PRO A 6 -71.52 -39.09 -41.84
C PRO A 6 -70.04 -38.72 -42.03
N SER A 7 -69.15 -39.57 -41.51
CA SER A 7 -67.68 -39.53 -41.59
C SER A 7 -67.08 -39.58 -43.02
N LEU A 8 -67.92 -39.60 -44.07
CA LEU A 8 -67.52 -39.98 -45.42
C LEU A 8 -67.09 -38.82 -46.35
N ILE A 9 -67.04 -37.57 -45.88
CA ILE A 9 -66.60 -36.42 -46.70
C ILE A 9 -65.15 -35.99 -46.41
N ILE A 10 -64.59 -36.36 -45.25
CA ILE A 10 -63.24 -35.91 -44.86
C ILE A 10 -62.14 -36.80 -45.48
N THR A 11 -62.45 -38.03 -45.86
CA THR A 11 -61.44 -39.00 -46.33
C THR A 11 -61.07 -38.89 -47.81
N GLU A 12 -61.81 -38.14 -48.64
CA GLU A 12 -61.50 -38.03 -50.08
C GLU A 12 -60.49 -36.91 -50.40
N TRP A 13 -60.25 -35.99 -49.46
CA TRP A 13 -59.29 -34.89 -49.62
C TRP A 13 -57.88 -35.20 -49.11
N ASP A 14 -57.70 -36.31 -48.38
CA ASP A 14 -56.40 -36.69 -47.81
C ASP A 14 -55.56 -37.62 -48.71
N GLU A 15 -56.14 -38.22 -49.76
CA GLU A 15 -55.41 -39.10 -50.70
C GLU A 15 -54.84 -38.38 -51.94
N ARG A 16 -54.95 -37.04 -52.01
CA ARG A 16 -54.35 -36.20 -53.07
C ARG A 16 -53.36 -35.17 -52.56
N ARG A 17 -52.68 -35.46 -51.46
CA ARG A 17 -51.56 -34.65 -50.98
C ARG A 17 -50.22 -35.22 -51.43
N ASP A 18 -50.15 -35.62 -52.70
CA ASP A 18 -48.86 -35.64 -53.39
C ASP A 18 -48.37 -34.20 -53.43
N THR A 19 -47.31 -33.93 -52.68
CA THR A 19 -46.67 -32.62 -52.71
C THR A 19 -46.02 -32.53 -54.08
N ILE A 20 -46.68 -31.89 -55.04
CA ILE A 20 -46.07 -31.54 -56.32
C ILE A 20 -45.01 -30.49 -55.97
N GLU A 21 -43.78 -30.96 -55.72
CA GLU A 21 -42.60 -30.11 -55.67
C GLU A 21 -42.42 -29.54 -57.07
N TYR A 22 -42.95 -28.33 -57.28
CA TYR A 22 -42.86 -27.63 -58.55
C TYR A 22 -41.40 -27.16 -58.71
N GLN A 23 -40.56 -28.02 -59.28
CA GLN A 23 -39.23 -27.64 -59.73
C GLN A 23 -39.36 -26.88 -61.05
N ASN A 24 -38.93 -25.62 -61.03
CA ASN A 24 -38.80 -24.83 -62.23
C ASN A 24 -37.30 -24.76 -62.57
N PRO A 25 -36.77 -25.70 -63.36
CA PRO A 25 -35.33 -25.82 -63.59
C PRO A 25 -34.71 -24.55 -64.20
N GLU A 26 -35.49 -23.73 -64.92
CA GLU A 26 -35.03 -22.45 -65.45
C GLU A 26 -34.69 -21.41 -64.37
N LEU A 27 -35.27 -21.53 -63.17
CA LEU A 27 -35.04 -20.63 -62.03
C LEU A 27 -34.22 -21.28 -60.91
N ASP A 28 -34.33 -22.60 -60.74
CA ASP A 28 -33.69 -23.32 -59.64
C ASP A 28 -32.18 -23.47 -59.84
N GLU A 29 -31.72 -23.82 -61.05
CA GLU A 29 -30.29 -23.91 -61.37
C GLU A 29 -29.50 -22.60 -61.13
N PRO A 30 -29.94 -21.42 -61.65
CA PRO A 30 -29.21 -20.18 -61.40
C PRO A 30 -29.27 -19.73 -59.94
N ALA A 31 -30.32 -20.10 -59.20
CA ALA A 31 -30.41 -19.81 -57.77
C ALA A 31 -29.41 -20.66 -56.96
N GLU A 32 -29.29 -21.95 -57.28
CA GLU A 32 -28.30 -22.83 -56.65
C GLU A 32 -26.86 -22.39 -56.93
N GLU A 33 -26.56 -21.95 -58.15
CA GLU A 33 -25.24 -21.40 -58.50
C GLU A 33 -24.92 -20.13 -57.72
N GLN A 34 -25.89 -19.22 -57.58
CA GLN A 34 -25.74 -18.01 -56.78
C GLN A 34 -25.54 -18.32 -55.30
N ILE A 35 -26.26 -19.31 -54.75
CA ILE A 35 -26.07 -19.78 -53.36
C ILE A 35 -24.65 -20.35 -53.19
N LYS A 36 -24.19 -21.19 -54.11
CA LYS A 36 -22.82 -21.75 -54.07
C LYS A 36 -21.75 -20.65 -54.12
N LEU A 37 -21.95 -19.64 -54.96
CA LEU A 37 -21.05 -18.48 -55.03
C LEU A 37 -21.07 -17.64 -53.75
N LEU A 38 -22.25 -17.44 -53.17
CA LEU A 38 -22.41 -16.72 -51.90
C LEU A 38 -21.73 -17.48 -50.75
N ASP A 39 -21.88 -18.79 -50.70
CA ASP A 39 -21.24 -19.66 -49.70
C ASP A 39 -19.72 -19.61 -49.82
N GLN A 40 -19.19 -19.70 -51.04
CA GLN A 40 -17.75 -19.53 -51.30
C GLN A 40 -17.23 -18.16 -50.85
N ALA A 41 -17.98 -17.09 -51.14
CA ALA A 41 -17.62 -15.75 -50.68
C ALA A 41 -17.66 -15.63 -49.15
N CYS A 42 -18.65 -16.24 -48.50
CA CYS A 42 -18.76 -16.27 -47.04
C CYS A 42 -17.57 -17.00 -46.39
N GLU A 43 -17.12 -18.11 -46.95
CA GLU A 43 -15.96 -18.85 -46.45
C GLU A 43 -14.66 -18.05 -46.59
N LEU A 44 -14.45 -17.36 -47.71
CA LEU A 44 -13.30 -16.48 -47.89
C LEU A 44 -13.29 -15.32 -46.87
N ILE A 45 -14.45 -14.69 -46.65
CA ILE A 45 -14.60 -13.62 -45.65
C ILE A 45 -14.32 -14.15 -44.24
N ARG A 46 -14.86 -15.32 -43.88
CA ARG A 46 -14.61 -15.97 -42.58
C ARG A 46 -13.13 -16.26 -42.37
N GLY A 47 -12.45 -16.80 -43.38
CA GLY A 47 -11.02 -17.06 -43.34
C GLY A 47 -10.21 -15.79 -43.07
N SER A 48 -10.48 -14.72 -43.83
CA SER A 48 -9.80 -13.43 -43.67
C SER A 48 -10.02 -12.82 -42.28
N ILE A 49 -11.23 -12.92 -41.71
CA ILE A 49 -11.54 -12.42 -40.37
C ILE A 49 -10.77 -13.21 -39.30
N LEU A 50 -10.66 -14.53 -39.45
CA LEU A 50 -9.93 -15.39 -38.52
C LEU A 50 -8.42 -15.12 -38.54
N GLU A 51 -7.83 -14.90 -39.72
CA GLU A 51 -6.42 -14.52 -39.84
C GLU A 51 -6.14 -13.15 -39.22
N GLN A 52 -6.98 -12.15 -39.50
CA GLN A 52 -6.86 -10.83 -38.88
C GLN A 52 -7.00 -10.88 -37.36
N LYS A 53 -7.88 -11.74 -36.83
CA LYS A 53 -8.01 -11.96 -35.38
C LYS A 53 -6.73 -12.58 -34.79
N LYS A 54 -6.19 -13.63 -35.39
CA LYS A 54 -4.94 -14.28 -34.93
C LYS A 54 -3.76 -13.31 -34.88
N LEU A 55 -3.60 -12.48 -35.92
CA LEU A 55 -2.56 -11.45 -35.96
C LEU A 55 -2.71 -10.40 -34.86
N ASN A 56 -3.95 -10.08 -34.46
CA ASN A 56 -4.24 -9.08 -33.43
C ASN A 56 -4.24 -9.64 -32.00
N ASP A 57 -4.54 -10.93 -31.78
CA ASP A 57 -4.76 -11.48 -30.44
C ASP A 57 -3.51 -12.10 -29.79
N ASP A 58 -2.66 -12.82 -30.51
CA ASP A 58 -1.84 -13.84 -29.84
C ASP A 58 -0.45 -13.37 -29.37
N GLY A 59 0.26 -12.53 -30.14
CA GLY A 59 1.63 -12.14 -29.80
C GLY A 59 1.71 -10.91 -28.88
N ASN A 60 1.17 -9.79 -29.35
CA ASN A 60 1.35 -8.50 -28.69
C ASN A 60 0.48 -8.35 -27.44
N ARG A 61 -0.76 -8.86 -27.43
CA ARG A 61 -1.65 -8.71 -26.27
C ARG A 61 -1.25 -9.62 -25.12
N GLY A 62 -0.77 -10.84 -25.40
CA GLY A 62 -0.23 -11.76 -24.38
C GLY A 62 1.00 -11.18 -23.70
N TRP A 63 1.95 -10.67 -24.48
CA TRP A 63 3.16 -10.02 -23.97
C TRP A 63 2.86 -8.74 -23.17
N LEU A 64 2.00 -7.85 -23.70
CA LEU A 64 1.57 -6.64 -22.99
C LEU A 64 0.84 -6.98 -21.69
N ARG A 65 -0.01 -8.03 -21.69
CA ARG A 65 -0.70 -8.50 -20.49
C ARG A 65 0.30 -9.04 -19.46
N SER A 66 1.31 -9.81 -19.88
CA SER A 66 2.36 -10.32 -18.98
C SER A 66 3.14 -9.16 -18.34
N GLN A 67 3.56 -8.18 -19.15
CA GLN A 67 4.25 -7.00 -18.64
C GLN A 67 3.39 -6.20 -17.67
N LEU A 68 2.09 -6.05 -17.95
CA LEU A 68 1.16 -5.37 -17.05
C LEU A 68 1.05 -6.12 -15.71
N PHE A 69 0.95 -7.46 -15.73
CA PHE A 69 0.94 -8.26 -14.51
C PHE A 69 2.23 -8.11 -13.69
N ASP A 70 3.38 -8.13 -14.36
CA ASP A 70 4.67 -7.94 -13.69
C ASP A 70 4.76 -6.54 -13.05
N LEU A 71 4.31 -5.49 -13.75
CA LEU A 71 4.28 -4.12 -13.23
C LEU A 71 3.32 -3.97 -12.04
N VAL A 72 2.11 -4.55 -12.11
CA VAL A 72 1.16 -4.55 -10.99
C VAL A 72 1.75 -5.25 -9.77
N ARG A 73 2.42 -6.39 -9.96
CA ARG A 73 3.10 -7.12 -8.88
C ARG A 73 4.23 -6.30 -8.27
N GLU A 74 5.02 -5.59 -9.07
CA GLU A 74 6.03 -4.67 -8.55
C GLU A 74 5.42 -3.50 -7.78
N ASP A 75 4.35 -2.88 -8.30
CA ASP A 75 3.66 -1.78 -7.63
C ASP A 75 3.13 -2.20 -6.24
N ASP A 76 2.52 -3.38 -6.13
CA ASP A 76 2.08 -3.93 -4.84
C ASP A 76 3.24 -4.18 -3.88
N ARG A 77 4.39 -4.69 -4.37
CA ARG A 77 5.61 -4.82 -3.57
C ARG A 77 6.10 -3.47 -3.06
N TYR A 78 6.16 -2.45 -3.92
CA TYR A 78 6.58 -1.11 -3.52
C TYR A 78 5.63 -0.49 -2.50
N LYS A 79 4.32 -0.62 -2.70
CA LYS A 79 3.31 -0.17 -1.73
C LYS A 79 3.49 -0.83 -0.38
N ASN A 80 3.75 -2.14 -0.33
CA ASN A 80 4.01 -2.85 0.92
C ASN A 80 5.26 -2.31 1.62
N VAL A 81 6.38 -2.17 0.91
CA VAL A 81 7.62 -1.61 1.48
C VAL A 81 7.41 -0.18 1.99
N ILE A 82 6.74 0.68 1.21
CA ILE A 82 6.43 2.05 1.61
C ILE A 82 5.56 2.04 2.87
N ASN A 83 4.55 1.18 2.93
CA ASN A 83 3.66 1.10 4.07
C ASN A 83 4.40 0.61 5.33
N GLU A 84 5.26 -0.39 5.23
CA GLU A 84 6.12 -0.83 6.34
C GLU A 84 7.06 0.28 6.84
N LYS A 85 7.68 1.05 5.93
CA LYS A 85 8.51 2.19 6.33
C LYS A 85 7.66 3.27 7.01
N LYS A 86 6.47 3.54 6.49
CA LYS A 86 5.53 4.52 7.04
C LYS A 86 5.06 4.13 8.44
N THR A 87 4.65 2.87 8.65
CA THR A 87 4.24 2.37 9.97
C THR A 87 5.40 2.44 10.97
N LYS A 88 6.62 2.11 10.56
CA LYS A 88 7.81 2.25 11.42
C LYS A 88 8.08 3.70 11.79
N ILE A 89 7.98 4.63 10.85
CA ILE A 89 8.14 6.07 11.10
C ILE A 89 7.04 6.56 12.06
N ASP A 90 5.80 6.17 11.85
CA ASP A 90 4.67 6.57 12.70
C ASP A 90 4.79 5.99 14.11
N TYR A 91 5.22 4.73 14.26
CA TYR A 91 5.50 4.13 15.56
C TYR A 91 6.59 4.89 16.31
N ILE A 92 7.73 5.16 15.66
CA ILE A 92 8.84 5.93 16.27
C ILE A 92 8.37 7.33 16.64
N ARG A 93 7.54 7.96 15.80
CA ARG A 93 6.95 9.27 16.06
C ARG A 93 6.02 9.25 17.27
N GLN A 94 5.12 8.28 17.37
CA GLN A 94 4.22 8.13 18.52
C GLN A 94 4.99 7.84 19.80
N ALA A 95 6.02 6.99 19.75
CA ALA A 95 6.89 6.72 20.89
C ALA A 95 7.67 7.98 21.31
N GLY A 96 8.17 8.77 20.35
CA GLY A 96 8.87 10.03 20.60
C GLY A 96 7.98 11.08 21.26
N VAL A 97 6.79 11.31 20.70
CA VAL A 97 5.81 12.27 21.23
C VAL A 97 5.24 11.80 22.58
N GLY A 98 5.04 10.49 22.77
CA GLY A 98 4.64 9.90 24.05
C GLY A 98 5.68 10.14 25.14
N ARG A 99 6.97 9.93 24.84
CA ARG A 99 8.08 10.26 25.75
C ARG A 99 8.13 11.76 26.05
N LEU A 100 7.96 12.60 25.04
CA LEU A 100 7.90 14.05 25.24
C LEU A 100 6.78 14.42 26.19
N ARG A 101 5.54 13.99 25.94
CA ARG A 101 4.42 14.26 26.85
C ARG A 101 4.69 13.76 28.26
N ALA A 102 5.29 12.59 28.43
CA ALA A 102 5.68 12.11 29.76
C ALA A 102 6.74 13.01 30.44
N ILE A 103 7.68 13.57 29.68
CA ILE A 103 8.67 14.54 30.18
C ILE A 103 8.01 15.87 30.55
N LEU A 104 7.07 16.35 29.74
CA LEU A 104 6.34 17.60 29.98
C LEU A 104 5.33 17.46 31.12
N SER A 105 4.73 16.29 31.33
CA SER A 105 3.79 16.01 32.43
C SER A 105 4.49 15.68 33.75
N ARG A 106 5.80 15.39 33.77
CA ARG A 106 6.63 15.26 34.98
C ARG A 106 7.07 16.62 35.54
N GLU A 107 6.21 17.63 35.47
CA GLU A 107 6.35 18.82 36.31
C GLU A 107 6.07 18.38 37.76
N GLU A 108 6.91 18.78 38.71
CA GLU A 108 6.80 18.51 40.16
C GLU A 108 7.31 17.14 40.65
N GLY A 109 8.62 16.91 40.49
CA GLY A 109 9.34 15.88 41.26
C GLY A 109 10.85 16.11 41.23
N ASP A 110 11.52 15.76 42.32
CA ASP A 110 12.98 15.88 42.58
C ASP A 110 13.87 15.19 41.51
N ASP A 111 13.27 14.37 40.63
CA ASP A 111 13.87 13.68 39.46
C ASP A 111 14.38 14.60 38.33
N ASN A 112 14.29 15.92 38.51
CA ASN A 112 14.66 16.88 37.47
C ASN A 112 16.07 17.49 37.64
N LYS A 113 16.79 17.11 38.69
CA LYS A 113 18.21 17.47 38.88
C LYS A 113 19.11 16.44 38.21
N CYS A 114 19.94 16.90 37.29
CA CYS A 114 20.98 16.06 36.69
C CYS A 114 22.12 15.87 37.71
N LEU A 115 22.65 14.66 37.82
CA LEU A 115 23.67 14.31 38.82
C LEU A 115 25.09 14.62 38.35
N SER A 116 25.27 14.84 37.04
CA SER A 116 26.55 15.15 36.41
C SER A 116 26.38 16.12 35.25
N GLU A 117 27.47 16.81 34.89
CA GLU A 117 27.48 17.73 33.75
C GLU A 117 27.14 17.02 32.43
N ARG A 118 27.63 15.78 32.24
CA ARG A 118 27.35 14.98 31.04
C ARG A 118 25.86 14.68 30.90
N GLU A 119 25.19 14.32 31.99
CA GLU A 119 23.76 14.05 31.99
C GLU A 119 22.96 15.31 31.64
N LEU A 120 23.33 16.44 32.24
CA LEU A 120 22.74 17.74 31.92
C LEU A 120 22.86 18.06 30.42
N ASN A 121 24.07 17.93 29.87
CA ASN A 121 24.34 18.22 28.48
C ASN A 121 23.52 17.33 27.54
N ASN A 122 23.45 16.02 27.81
CA ASN A 122 22.65 15.09 27.02
C ASN A 122 21.16 15.46 27.03
N ARG A 123 20.63 15.87 28.20
CA ARG A 123 19.23 16.25 28.36
C ARG A 123 18.92 17.55 27.63
N VAL A 124 19.78 18.56 27.74
CA VAL A 124 19.66 19.83 27.01
C VAL A 124 19.75 19.62 25.49
N CYS A 125 20.74 18.86 25.00
CA CYS A 125 20.87 18.53 23.58
C CYS A 125 19.62 17.82 23.04
N SER A 126 19.07 16.89 23.82
CA SER A 126 17.83 16.20 23.45
C SER A 126 16.68 17.18 23.33
N LEU A 127 16.47 18.06 24.31
CA LEU A 127 15.38 19.06 24.27
C LEU A 127 15.54 20.03 23.09
N HIS A 128 16.75 20.50 22.77
CA HIS A 128 17.00 21.32 21.59
C HIS A 128 16.68 20.59 20.28
N PHE A 129 17.04 19.31 20.19
CA PHE A 129 16.67 18.48 19.05
C PHE A 129 15.15 18.43 18.86
N TRP A 130 14.40 18.32 19.96
CA TRP A 130 12.95 18.34 19.91
C TRP A 130 12.39 19.69 19.47
N THR A 131 12.91 20.82 19.95
CA THR A 131 12.49 22.15 19.50
C THR A 131 12.66 22.34 17.98
N ARG A 132 13.66 21.70 17.37
CA ARG A 132 13.91 21.79 15.92
C ARG A 132 13.00 20.88 15.08
N CYS A 133 12.35 19.90 15.70
CA CYS A 133 11.40 19.04 14.99
C CYS A 133 10.11 19.84 14.73
N GLY A 134 9.86 20.24 13.48
CA GLY A 134 8.71 21.06 13.05
C GLY A 134 7.33 20.39 13.14
N LYS A 135 7.11 19.56 14.17
CA LYS A 135 5.86 18.87 14.50
C LYS A 135 5.32 19.26 15.87
N ASN A 136 6.03 20.12 16.61
CA ASN A 136 5.58 20.61 17.91
C ASN A 136 4.57 21.74 17.72
N THR A 137 3.63 21.83 18.66
CA THR A 137 2.79 23.01 18.81
C THR A 137 3.57 24.16 19.44
N LEU A 138 3.14 25.40 19.22
CA LEU A 138 3.75 26.59 19.84
C LEU A 138 3.80 26.48 21.38
N ILE A 139 2.81 25.82 21.99
CA ILE A 139 2.76 25.60 23.45
C ILE A 139 3.85 24.63 23.88
N GLU A 140 4.02 23.52 23.17
CA GLU A 140 5.07 22.53 23.43
C GLU A 140 6.46 23.14 23.25
N GLU A 141 6.68 23.93 22.20
CA GLU A 141 7.95 24.63 21.97
C GLU A 141 8.28 25.61 23.11
N LYS A 142 7.32 26.43 23.53
CA LYS A 142 7.50 27.34 24.67
C LYS A 142 7.84 26.60 25.95
N HIS A 143 7.18 25.46 26.19
CA HIS A 143 7.43 24.66 27.38
C HIS A 143 8.80 23.96 27.34
N LEU A 144 9.21 23.42 26.18
CA LEU A 144 10.56 22.88 25.97
C LEU A 144 11.65 23.94 26.22
N LEU A 145 11.47 25.15 25.70
CA LEU A 145 12.40 26.26 25.92
C LEU A 145 12.48 26.66 27.39
N LYS A 146 11.34 26.70 28.10
CA LYS A 146 11.32 26.94 29.55
C LYS A 146 12.10 25.87 30.30
N LYS A 147 11.95 24.59 29.91
CA LYS A 147 12.64 23.46 30.54
C LYS A 147 14.16 23.49 30.29
N ILE A 148 14.58 23.82 29.07
CA ILE A 148 15.99 24.03 28.73
C ILE A 148 16.58 25.12 29.63
N LYS A 149 15.88 26.26 29.76
CA LYS A 149 16.34 27.36 30.61
C LYS A 149 16.51 26.91 32.07
N GLN A 150 15.52 26.22 32.64
CA GLN A 150 15.60 25.69 34.00
C GLN A 150 16.77 24.73 34.22
N LEU A 151 17.06 23.87 33.23
CA LEU A 151 18.21 22.96 33.31
C LEU A 151 19.53 23.73 33.23
N GLU A 152 19.65 24.70 32.32
CA GLU A 152 20.84 25.53 32.18
C GLU A 152 21.13 26.39 33.42
N GLU A 153 20.09 26.85 34.13
CA GLU A 153 20.23 27.54 35.42
C GLU A 153 20.93 26.67 36.48
N THR A 154 20.78 25.34 36.43
CA THR A 154 21.43 24.39 37.36
C THR A 154 22.87 24.01 36.97
N ARG A 155 23.35 24.44 35.79
CA ARG A 155 24.66 24.02 35.26
C ARG A 155 25.80 24.35 36.21
N GLN A 156 25.79 25.55 36.77
CA GLN A 156 26.87 26.00 37.67
C GLN A 156 26.92 25.17 38.95
N GLU A 157 25.76 24.82 39.51
CA GLU A 157 25.66 23.99 40.72
C GLU A 157 26.23 22.58 40.47
N ILE A 158 25.94 22.01 39.30
CA ILE A 158 26.41 20.69 38.90
C ILE A 158 27.92 20.69 38.67
N ILE A 159 28.47 21.70 38.01
CA ILE A 159 29.93 21.85 37.80
C ILE A 159 30.66 21.92 39.15
N VAL A 160 30.16 22.72 40.09
CA VAL A 160 30.74 22.83 41.43
C VAL A 160 30.65 21.49 42.17
N SER A 161 29.50 20.82 42.10
CA SER A 161 29.30 19.51 42.72
C SER A 161 30.27 18.46 42.17
N ASP A 162 30.44 18.38 40.85
CA ASP A 162 31.36 17.43 40.20
C ASP A 162 32.82 17.77 40.52
N ALA A 163 33.20 19.04 40.56
CA ALA A 163 34.53 19.47 41.00
C ALA A 163 34.82 19.06 42.46
N LEU A 164 33.84 19.21 43.36
CA LEU A 164 33.96 18.79 44.76
C LEU A 164 34.06 17.27 44.91
N LYS A 165 33.30 16.50 44.12
CA LYS A 165 33.43 15.03 44.07
C LYS A 165 34.83 14.62 43.57
N GLN A 166 35.31 15.25 42.51
CA GLN A 166 36.64 14.98 41.97
C GLN A 166 37.75 15.32 42.98
N LYS A 167 37.62 16.46 43.68
CA LYS A 167 38.56 16.84 44.74
C LYS A 167 38.59 15.78 45.85
N ARG A 168 37.41 15.37 46.36
CA ARG A 168 37.32 14.30 47.37
C ARG A 168 37.95 12.99 46.89
N PHE A 169 37.70 12.60 45.65
CA PHE A 169 38.30 11.41 45.05
C PHE A 169 39.82 11.51 44.99
N ASN A 170 40.36 12.64 44.53
CA ASN A 170 41.80 12.87 44.46
C ASN A 170 42.47 12.87 45.85
N ASP A 171 41.80 13.47 46.86
CA ASP A 171 42.31 13.51 48.24
C ASP A 171 42.30 12.11 48.90
N LEU A 172 41.32 11.26 48.56
CA LEU A 172 41.31 9.85 48.97
C LEU A 172 42.44 9.05 48.34
N MET A 173 42.73 9.26 47.05
CA MET A 173 43.82 8.57 46.38
C MET A 173 45.19 8.93 46.96
N LYS A 174 45.41 10.20 47.35
CA LYS A 174 46.65 10.61 48.04
C LYS A 174 46.86 9.88 49.38
N TRP A 175 45.80 9.51 50.08
CA TRP A 175 45.89 8.75 51.32
C TRP A 175 46.25 7.27 51.08
N VAL A 176 45.83 6.70 49.95
CA VAL A 176 46.17 5.32 49.56
C VAL A 176 47.63 5.19 49.14
N ASP A 177 48.21 6.25 48.58
CA ASP A 177 49.61 6.28 48.13
C ASP A 177 50.63 6.67 49.23
N CYS A 178 50.18 6.95 50.46
CA CYS A 178 51.09 7.15 51.60
C CYS A 178 51.71 5.81 52.01
N PRO A 179 53.04 5.58 51.84
CA PRO A 179 53.67 4.40 52.38
C PRO A 179 53.55 4.49 53.90
N THR A 180 52.92 3.50 54.51
CA THR A 180 52.99 3.31 55.96
C THR A 180 54.44 2.99 56.31
N TYR A 181 55.25 4.02 56.55
CA TYR A 181 56.58 3.85 57.11
C TYR A 181 56.43 3.36 58.54
N SER A 182 56.91 2.13 58.74
CA SER A 182 57.05 1.44 60.02
C SER A 182 58.17 2.06 60.86
#